data_AF-A0A955P5I2-F1
#
_entry.id   AF-A0A955P5I2-F1
#
_cell.length_a   1.000
_cell.length_b   1.000
_cell.length_c   1.000
_cell.angle_alpha   90.00
_cell.angle_beta   90.00
_cell.angle_gamma   90.00
#
_symmetry.space_group_name_H-M   'P 1'
#
loop_
_entity.id
_entity.type
_entity.pdbx_description
1 polymer ?
#
loop_
_entity_poly.entity_id
_entity_poly.type
_entity_poly.pdbx_seq_one_letter_code
_entity_poly.pdbx_strand_id
1 'polypeptide(L)'
;DGAVLEHVVCGAMIGIAQLNDPETIGMFGKKMADPSPAIREIAAQTIINWKGGDVDSMLKKRYEEATGTEQAALLRVLAQREVPGVDKILRNAINSENEATKITALGLLGDSPDADLENVFLENARNEDPSVAKAAREGYLKLADRVLAKGHAKHALGMYLQALEFIYDDETLRKALTGIAGLGDPTSVDKVKDLIDRGIVPQDAARTYLSLAEAYAKAGDKDKQVAMIMDIIDHPNVGEVKNVALDQFKALGNDSSIFTKRQGFINEWHLIGPFPNQNGEAFHKAYFPEGKVDLKSGGEFNGQKMEWKDVTTEAIPARISMSEYFDQNQFVTAYAYTELNAPKEMEVQLMFGTNDGCEFWV
;
A
#
# COMPACT_ATOMS: atom_id res chain seq x y z
N ASP A 1 7.47 43.20 -23.70
CA ASP A 1 7.84 41.86 -23.20
C ASP A 1 9.28 41.84 -22.72
N GLY A 2 9.48 42.13 -21.44
CA GLY A 2 10.80 42.09 -20.79
C GLY A 2 10.66 41.31 -19.49
N ALA A 3 10.37 40.01 -19.58
CA ALA A 3 10.43 39.16 -18.40
C ALA A 3 11.90 39.12 -17.95
N VAL A 4 12.18 39.77 -16.82
CA VAL A 4 13.51 39.71 -16.19
C VAL A 4 13.79 38.24 -15.92
N LEU A 5 14.95 37.76 -16.37
CA LEU A 5 15.33 36.36 -16.22
C LEU A 5 15.36 35.98 -14.74
N GLU A 6 14.83 34.80 -14.41
CA GLU A 6 14.70 34.31 -13.03
C GLU A 6 16.00 34.47 -12.21
N HIS A 7 17.13 34.05 -12.78
CA HIS A 7 18.44 34.15 -12.12
C HIS A 7 18.87 35.59 -11.80
N VAL A 8 18.41 36.58 -12.57
CA VAL A 8 18.69 38.01 -12.31
C VAL A 8 17.92 38.49 -11.09
N VAL A 9 16.65 38.07 -10.93
CA VAL A 9 15.84 38.41 -9.76
C VAL A 9 16.43 37.75 -8.51
N CYS A 10 16.79 36.48 -8.61
CA CYS A 10 17.46 35.73 -7.54
C CYS A 10 18.79 36.39 -7.12
N GLY A 11 19.63 36.77 -8.09
CA GLY A 11 20.90 37.45 -7.83
C GLY A 11 20.72 38.83 -7.19
N ALA A 12 19.73 39.61 -7.64
CA ALA A 12 19.39 40.90 -7.04
C ALA A 12 18.92 40.76 -5.59
N MET A 13 18.09 39.75 -5.30
CA MET A 13 17.62 39.45 -3.96
C MET A 13 18.76 39.07 -3.01
N ILE A 14 19.70 38.23 -3.46
CA ILE A 14 20.89 37.87 -2.67
C ILE A 14 21.74 39.13 -2.41
N GLY A 15 21.92 40.00 -3.41
CA GLY A 15 22.64 41.26 -3.24
C GLY A 15 21.97 42.21 -2.25
N ILE A 16 20.65 42.37 -2.32
CA ILE A 16 19.87 43.21 -1.39
C ILE A 16 19.92 42.64 0.03
N ALA A 17 19.89 41.32 0.20
CA ALA A 17 20.00 40.67 1.49
C ALA A 17 21.30 41.04 2.24
N GLN A 18 22.40 41.24 1.51
CA GLN A 18 23.68 41.63 2.11
C GLN A 18 23.66 43.03 2.72
N LEU A 19 22.72 43.88 2.32
CA LEU A 19 22.57 45.23 2.87
C LEU A 19 22.02 45.21 4.31
N ASN A 20 21.40 44.10 4.75
CA ASN A 20 20.76 43.95 6.05
C ASN A 20 19.80 45.11 6.41
N ASP A 21 19.19 45.75 5.41
CA ASP A 21 18.20 46.80 5.58
C ASP A 21 16.79 46.21 5.83
N PRO A 22 16.22 46.37 7.04
CA PRO A 22 14.90 45.82 7.38
C PRO A 22 13.77 46.35 6.50
N GLU A 23 13.88 47.54 5.91
CA GLU A 23 12.83 48.11 5.03
C GLU A 23 12.57 47.22 3.80
N THR A 24 13.54 46.41 3.41
CA THR A 24 13.45 45.50 2.26
C THR A 24 12.61 44.24 2.55
N ILE A 25 12.29 43.93 3.81
CA ILE A 25 11.51 42.73 4.20
C ILE A 25 10.15 42.68 3.47
N GLY A 26 9.48 43.82 3.30
CA GLY A 26 8.20 43.87 2.58
C GLY A 26 8.32 43.47 1.11
N MET A 27 9.47 43.73 0.47
CA MET A 27 9.76 43.30 -0.89
C MET A 27 9.96 41.79 -0.96
N PHE A 28 10.77 41.22 -0.06
CA PHE A 28 10.98 39.77 0.01
C PHE A 28 9.69 39.03 0.34
N GLY A 29 8.85 39.58 1.23
CA GLY A 29 7.52 39.06 1.56
C GLY A 29 6.66 38.82 0.32
N LYS A 30 6.51 39.85 -0.52
CA LYS A 30 5.78 39.74 -1.80
C LYS A 30 6.39 38.71 -2.75
N LYS A 31 7.73 38.60 -2.77
CA LYS A 31 8.44 37.61 -3.61
C LYS A 31 8.26 36.16 -3.16
N MET A 32 7.84 35.91 -1.93
CA MET A 32 7.44 34.56 -1.50
C MET A 32 6.14 34.06 -2.14
N ALA A 33 5.38 34.94 -2.79
CA ALA A 33 4.19 34.59 -3.57
C ALA A 33 4.43 34.62 -5.10
N ASP A 34 5.68 34.74 -5.54
CA ASP A 34 6.03 34.81 -6.97
C ASP A 34 5.69 33.48 -7.69
N PRO A 35 5.26 33.48 -8.97
CA PRO A 35 5.02 32.25 -9.72
C PRO A 35 6.22 31.31 -9.82
N SER A 36 7.45 31.85 -9.83
CA SER A 36 8.68 31.04 -9.89
C SER A 36 8.98 30.37 -8.53
N PRO A 37 9.11 29.03 -8.47
CA PRO A 37 9.51 28.33 -7.26
C PRO A 37 10.87 28.79 -6.71
N ALA A 38 11.85 29.03 -7.58
CA ALA A 38 13.20 29.44 -7.19
C ALA A 38 13.20 30.84 -6.53
N ILE A 39 12.39 31.77 -7.05
CA ILE A 39 12.25 33.11 -6.46
C ILE A 39 11.60 33.01 -5.08
N ARG A 40 10.54 32.20 -4.93
CA ARG A 40 9.88 32.01 -3.62
C ARG A 40 10.84 31.43 -2.58
N GLU A 41 11.61 30.43 -2.98
CA GLU A 41 12.56 29.75 -2.10
C GLU A 41 13.67 30.71 -1.63
N ILE A 42 14.27 31.45 -2.56
CA ILE A 42 15.31 32.42 -2.20
C ILE A 42 14.73 33.55 -1.33
N ALA A 43 13.51 34.01 -1.61
CA ALA A 43 12.84 35.01 -0.78
C ALA A 43 12.67 34.53 0.65
N ALA A 44 12.12 33.33 0.83
CA ALA A 44 11.90 32.74 2.13
C ALA A 44 13.23 32.50 2.87
N GLN A 45 14.20 31.86 2.22
CA GLN A 45 15.49 31.52 2.84
C GLN A 45 16.28 32.75 3.26
N THR A 46 16.19 33.83 2.48
CA THR A 46 16.79 35.13 2.81
C THR A 46 16.22 35.68 4.11
N ILE A 47 14.88 35.71 4.23
CA ILE A 47 14.22 36.20 5.45
C ILE A 47 14.54 35.29 6.63
N ILE A 48 14.49 33.96 6.45
CA ILE A 48 14.78 32.98 7.51
C ILE A 48 16.18 33.19 8.08
N ASN A 49 17.18 33.42 7.24
CA ASN A 49 18.56 33.60 7.67
C ASN A 49 18.90 35.03 8.11
N TRP A 50 17.95 35.96 8.03
CA TRP A 50 18.19 37.36 8.37
C TRP A 50 18.53 37.52 9.84
N LYS A 51 19.66 38.19 10.13
CA LYS A 51 20.15 38.46 11.48
C LYS A 51 20.21 39.96 11.74
N GLY A 52 19.67 40.40 12.88
CA GLY A 52 19.66 41.81 13.30
C GLY A 52 18.43 42.58 12.82
N GLY A 53 18.13 43.69 13.51
CA GLY A 53 16.88 44.44 13.33
C GLY A 53 15.68 43.78 14.03
N ASP A 54 14.55 44.49 14.14
CA ASP A 54 13.29 43.98 14.69
C ASP A 54 12.49 43.18 13.64
N VAL A 55 13.18 42.27 12.95
CA VAL A 55 12.69 41.50 11.79
C VAL A 55 11.44 40.70 12.17
N ASP A 56 11.44 40.10 13.35
CA ASP A 56 10.34 39.26 13.82
C ASP A 56 9.05 40.07 14.00
N SER A 57 9.13 41.29 14.55
CA SER A 57 7.96 42.18 14.67
C SER A 57 7.50 42.68 13.30
N MET A 58 8.44 42.96 12.39
CA MET A 58 8.11 43.34 11.02
C MET A 58 7.43 42.21 10.24
N LEU A 59 7.87 40.96 10.42
CA LEU A 59 7.24 39.79 9.82
C LEU A 59 5.84 39.54 10.38
N LYS A 60 5.64 39.69 11.69
CA LYS A 60 4.31 39.62 12.30
C LYS A 60 3.36 40.65 11.70
N LYS A 61 3.80 41.92 11.64
CA LYS A 61 3.01 42.99 11.04
C LYS A 61 2.68 42.69 9.57
N ARG A 62 3.66 42.22 8.79
CA ARG A 62 3.43 41.89 7.38
C ARG A 62 2.47 40.70 7.23
N TYR A 63 2.54 39.70 8.10
CA TYR A 63 1.62 38.57 8.12
C TYR A 63 0.17 39.01 8.39
N GLU A 64 -0.04 39.97 9.29
CA GLU A 64 -1.36 40.53 9.60
C GLU A 64 -1.96 41.32 8.42
N GLU A 65 -1.12 41.97 7.61
CA GLU A 65 -1.53 42.75 6.43
C GLU A 65 -1.65 41.90 5.15
N ALA A 66 -0.96 40.77 5.09
CA ALA A 66 -0.91 39.91 3.92
C ALA A 66 -2.19 39.06 3.79
N THR A 67 -2.49 38.62 2.57
CA THR A 67 -3.58 37.70 2.27
C THR A 67 -3.11 36.63 1.29
N GLY A 68 -3.92 35.60 1.08
CA GLY A 68 -3.64 34.59 0.06
C GLY A 68 -2.37 33.79 0.30
N THR A 69 -1.64 33.54 -0.79
CA THR A 69 -0.40 32.77 -0.78
C THR A 69 0.75 33.48 -0.07
N GLU A 70 0.75 34.83 -0.02
CA GLU A 70 1.76 35.59 0.71
C GLU A 70 1.63 35.35 2.23
N GLN A 71 0.40 35.40 2.75
CA GLN A 71 0.13 35.15 4.17
C GLN A 71 0.54 33.73 4.57
N ALA A 72 0.21 32.74 3.75
CA ALA A 72 0.64 31.35 3.93
C ALA A 72 2.18 31.22 3.94
N ALA A 73 2.89 31.87 3.02
CA ALA A 73 4.35 31.80 2.97
C ALA A 73 5.00 32.48 4.19
N LEU A 74 4.50 33.64 4.62
CA LEU A 74 4.94 34.33 5.83
C LEU A 74 4.74 33.46 7.08
N LEU A 75 3.63 32.72 7.16
CA LEU A 75 3.38 31.81 8.27
C LEU A 75 4.45 30.72 8.40
N ARG A 76 4.92 30.16 7.26
CA ARG A 76 6.04 29.19 7.25
C ARG A 76 7.33 29.81 7.75
N VAL A 77 7.64 31.02 7.29
CA VAL A 77 8.84 31.75 7.71
C VAL A 77 8.80 32.06 9.21
N LEU A 78 7.66 32.52 9.73
CA LEU A 78 7.48 32.77 11.16
C LEU A 78 7.72 31.50 11.99
N ALA A 79 7.20 30.35 11.53
CA ALA A 79 7.38 29.07 12.21
C ALA A 79 8.83 28.57 12.15
N GLN A 80 9.48 28.62 10.98
CA GLN A 80 10.86 28.16 10.80
C GLN A 80 11.89 29.03 11.53
N ARG A 81 11.60 30.31 11.72
CA ARG A 81 12.42 31.22 12.54
C ARG A 81 12.15 31.08 14.04
N GLU A 82 11.20 30.24 14.45
CA GLU A 82 10.79 30.07 15.86
C GLU A 82 10.40 31.39 16.54
N VAL A 83 9.71 32.26 15.79
CA VAL A 83 9.35 33.59 16.27
C VAL A 83 8.50 33.49 17.55
N PRO A 84 8.82 34.23 18.64
CA PRO A 84 8.06 34.13 19.89
C PRO A 84 6.56 34.34 19.70
N GLY A 85 5.76 33.40 20.19
CA GLY A 85 4.29 33.42 20.09
C GLY A 85 3.72 32.87 18.77
N VAL A 86 4.54 32.26 17.92
CA VAL A 86 4.09 31.67 16.65
C VAL A 86 3.01 30.60 16.83
N ASP A 87 3.01 29.84 17.93
CA ASP A 87 1.96 28.84 18.20
C ASP A 87 0.55 29.45 18.23
N LYS A 88 0.42 30.64 18.84
CA LYS A 88 -0.85 31.38 18.86
C LYS A 88 -1.23 31.84 17.45
N ILE A 89 -0.25 32.26 16.65
CA ILE A 89 -0.46 32.68 15.26
C ILE A 89 -0.96 31.49 14.43
N LEU A 90 -0.31 30.33 14.56
CA LEU A 90 -0.71 29.09 13.89
C LEU A 90 -2.12 28.65 14.28
N ARG A 91 -2.45 28.68 15.57
CA ARG A 91 -3.80 28.34 16.07
C ARG A 91 -4.87 29.27 15.52
N ASN A 92 -4.59 30.56 15.41
CA ASN A 92 -5.51 31.52 14.79
C ASN A 92 -5.64 31.28 13.27
N ALA A 93 -4.55 30.92 12.59
CA ALA A 93 -4.50 30.73 11.15
C ALA A 93 -5.37 29.56 10.63
N ILE A 94 -5.69 28.57 11.47
CA ILE A 94 -6.63 27.48 11.14
C ILE A 94 -8.03 28.03 10.82
N ASN A 95 -8.40 29.17 11.41
CA ASN A 95 -9.69 29.83 11.18
C ASN A 95 -9.63 30.92 10.12
N SER A 96 -8.50 31.07 9.40
CA SER A 96 -8.37 32.05 8.31
C SER A 96 -9.41 31.80 7.22
N GLU A 97 -9.97 32.82 6.59
CA GLU A 97 -10.86 32.62 5.44
C GLU A 97 -10.12 32.05 4.22
N ASN A 98 -8.78 32.15 4.19
CA ASN A 98 -7.97 31.70 3.09
C ASN A 98 -7.52 30.23 3.24
N GLU A 99 -7.83 29.36 2.27
CA GLU A 99 -7.50 27.93 2.38
C GLU A 99 -5.99 27.67 2.41
N ALA A 100 -5.19 28.38 1.62
CA ALA A 100 -3.73 28.20 1.60
C ALA A 100 -3.09 28.49 2.97
N THR A 101 -3.65 29.46 3.70
CA THR A 101 -3.24 29.79 5.07
C THR A 101 -3.67 28.70 6.05
N LYS A 102 -4.91 28.20 5.97
CA LYS A 102 -5.38 27.06 6.79
C LYS A 102 -4.51 25.82 6.59
N ILE A 103 -4.29 25.43 5.33
CA ILE A 103 -3.48 24.26 4.94
C ILE A 103 -2.07 24.38 5.54
N THR A 104 -1.46 25.55 5.40
CA THR A 104 -0.12 25.79 5.93
C THR A 104 -0.10 25.72 7.46
N ALA A 105 -1.10 26.30 8.12
CA ALA A 105 -1.23 26.24 9.58
C ALA A 105 -1.37 24.79 10.08
N LEU A 106 -2.25 24.01 9.47
CA LEU A 106 -2.47 22.59 9.81
C LEU A 106 -1.20 21.76 9.62
N GLY A 107 -0.50 21.96 8.49
CA GLY A 107 0.76 21.26 8.22
C GLY A 107 1.83 21.56 9.27
N LEU A 108 2.02 22.84 9.61
CA LEU A 108 3.01 23.28 10.62
C LEU A 108 2.64 22.82 12.03
N LEU A 109 1.36 22.85 12.39
CA LEU A 109 0.89 22.32 13.68
C LEU A 109 1.05 20.80 13.77
N GLY A 110 1.01 20.10 12.63
CA GLY A 110 1.33 18.67 12.57
C GLY A 110 2.74 18.36 13.08
N ASP A 111 3.66 19.31 12.93
CA ASP A 111 5.05 19.22 13.39
C ASP A 111 5.28 19.87 14.77
N SER A 112 4.31 20.65 15.29
CA SER A 112 4.40 21.34 16.59
C SER A 112 4.33 20.37 17.78
N PRO A 113 5.10 20.54 18.86
CA PRO A 113 5.08 19.66 20.03
C PRO A 113 3.79 19.71 20.86
N ASP A 114 2.88 20.64 20.54
CA ASP A 114 1.59 20.85 21.19
C ASP A 114 0.72 19.57 21.16
N ALA A 115 0.25 19.15 22.34
CA ALA A 115 -0.53 17.94 22.51
C ALA A 115 -2.03 18.16 22.28
N ASP A 116 -2.51 19.40 22.39
CA ASP A 116 -3.94 19.74 22.34
C ASP A 116 -4.35 20.15 20.92
N LEU A 117 -4.10 19.24 19.97
CA LEU A 117 -4.38 19.44 18.54
C LEU A 117 -5.30 18.35 17.95
N GLU A 118 -5.65 17.32 18.73
CA GLU A 118 -6.41 16.19 18.22
C GLU A 118 -7.77 16.62 17.63
N ASN A 119 -8.59 17.32 18.43
CA ASN A 119 -9.90 17.81 17.99
C ASN A 119 -9.78 18.78 16.81
N VAL A 120 -8.75 19.63 16.81
CA VAL A 120 -8.49 20.60 15.74
C VAL A 120 -8.32 19.88 14.40
N PHE A 121 -7.52 18.81 14.37
CA PHE A 121 -7.34 18.02 13.17
C PHE A 121 -8.60 17.23 12.79
N LEU A 122 -9.32 16.63 13.75
CA LEU A 122 -10.54 15.87 13.47
C LEU A 122 -11.65 16.74 12.86
N GLU A 123 -11.84 17.96 13.37
CA GLU A 123 -12.80 18.92 12.82
C GLU A 123 -12.43 19.30 11.39
N ASN A 124 -11.15 19.61 11.14
CA ASN A 124 -10.68 20.01 9.81
C ASN A 124 -10.54 18.85 8.82
N ALA A 125 -10.42 17.60 9.28
CA ALA A 125 -10.38 16.42 8.41
C ALA A 125 -11.69 16.18 7.62
N ARG A 126 -12.77 16.85 8.03
CA ARG A 126 -14.09 16.84 7.40
C ARG A 126 -14.40 18.13 6.63
N ASN A 127 -13.40 18.99 6.41
CA ASN A 127 -13.59 20.23 5.67
C ASN A 127 -14.11 19.96 4.24
N GLU A 128 -14.93 20.88 3.73
CA GLU A 128 -15.47 20.79 2.37
C GLU A 128 -14.37 20.94 1.31
N ASP A 129 -13.32 21.72 1.60
CA ASP A 129 -12.14 21.80 0.74
C ASP A 129 -11.27 20.53 0.90
N PRO A 130 -11.06 19.75 -0.17
CA PRO A 130 -10.31 18.50 -0.08
C PRO A 130 -8.84 18.68 0.31
N SER A 131 -8.22 19.83 -0.03
CA SER A 131 -6.82 20.12 0.31
C SER A 131 -6.68 20.46 1.78
N VAL A 132 -7.63 21.22 2.36
CA VAL A 132 -7.70 21.50 3.80
C VAL A 132 -7.92 20.19 4.55
N ALA A 133 -8.87 19.37 4.11
CA ALA A 133 -9.16 18.08 4.72
C ALA A 133 -7.95 17.14 4.69
N LYS A 134 -7.25 17.05 3.55
CA LYS A 134 -6.01 16.27 3.42
C LYS A 134 -4.94 16.75 4.40
N ALA A 135 -4.66 18.05 4.45
CA ALA A 135 -3.65 18.61 5.36
C ALA A 135 -3.97 18.32 6.84
N ALA A 136 -5.24 18.35 7.22
CA ALA A 136 -5.67 18.02 8.58
C ALA A 136 -5.47 16.53 8.91
N ARG A 137 -5.78 15.63 7.97
CA ARG A 137 -5.59 14.18 8.14
C ARG A 137 -4.11 13.80 8.26
N GLU A 138 -3.26 14.42 7.44
CA GLU A 138 -1.80 14.25 7.54
C GLU A 138 -1.28 14.76 8.88
N GLY A 139 -1.73 15.94 9.33
CA GLY A 139 -1.40 16.49 10.64
C GLY A 139 -1.85 15.59 11.79
N TYR A 140 -3.03 15.00 11.70
CA TYR A 140 -3.56 14.03 12.66
C TYR A 140 -2.66 12.80 12.81
N LEU A 141 -2.18 12.24 11.69
CA LEU A 141 -1.29 11.08 11.73
C LEU A 141 0.10 11.42 12.26
N LYS A 142 0.66 12.58 11.90
CA LYS A 142 1.90 13.07 12.51
C LYS A 142 1.76 13.22 14.03
N LEU A 143 0.60 13.69 14.50
CA LEU A 143 0.31 13.74 15.93
C LEU A 143 0.25 12.34 16.55
N ALA A 144 -0.42 11.37 15.90
CA ALA A 144 -0.46 9.98 16.35
C ALA A 144 0.95 9.35 16.47
N ASP A 145 1.82 9.56 15.47
CA ASP A 145 3.21 9.09 15.48
C ASP A 145 4.00 9.69 16.64
N ARG A 146 3.79 10.98 16.94
CA ARG A 146 4.44 11.65 18.09
C ARG A 146 3.91 11.14 19.42
N VAL A 147 2.61 10.90 19.53
CA VAL A 147 2.00 10.29 20.72
C VAL A 147 2.60 8.90 20.95
N LEU A 148 2.78 8.12 19.89
CA LEU A 148 3.44 6.81 19.95
C LEU A 148 4.91 6.94 20.38
N ALA A 149 5.67 7.86 19.79
CA ALA A 149 7.08 8.09 20.11
C ALA A 149 7.31 8.52 21.58
N LYS A 150 6.31 9.16 22.21
CA LYS A 150 6.30 9.49 23.64
C LYS A 150 5.94 8.30 24.55
N GLY A 151 5.69 7.12 23.98
CA GLY A 151 5.35 5.89 24.71
C GLY A 151 3.86 5.71 24.99
N HIS A 152 2.99 6.57 24.47
CA HIS A 152 1.54 6.49 24.68
C HIS A 152 0.84 5.60 23.65
N ALA A 153 1.28 4.34 23.55
CA ALA A 153 0.85 3.39 22.52
C ALA A 153 -0.68 3.22 22.41
N LYS A 154 -1.39 3.12 23.53
CA LYS A 154 -2.85 2.95 23.54
C LYS A 154 -3.60 4.15 22.95
N HIS A 155 -3.11 5.36 23.21
CA HIS A 155 -3.71 6.58 22.65
C HIS A 155 -3.41 6.66 21.15
N ALA A 156 -2.14 6.45 20.76
CA ALA A 156 -1.76 6.42 19.36
C ALA A 156 -2.56 5.38 18.56
N LEU A 157 -2.80 4.19 19.12
CA LEU A 157 -3.67 3.18 18.51
C LEU A 157 -5.08 3.72 18.25
N GLY A 158 -5.69 4.33 19.27
CA GLY A 158 -7.01 4.94 19.15
C GLY A 158 -7.05 5.97 18.01
N MET A 159 -5.99 6.75 17.86
CA MET A 159 -5.86 7.71 16.77
C MET A 159 -5.74 7.01 15.41
N TYR A 160 -4.87 6.01 15.25
CA TYR A 160 -4.80 5.28 13.97
C TYR A 160 -6.13 4.60 13.60
N LEU A 161 -6.85 4.02 14.57
CA LEU A 161 -8.17 3.42 14.35
C LEU A 161 -9.24 4.46 13.98
N GLN A 162 -9.12 5.68 14.48
CA GLN A 162 -9.97 6.81 14.09
C GLN A 162 -9.65 7.29 12.68
N ALA A 163 -8.38 7.25 12.28
CA ALA A 163 -7.94 7.64 10.94
C ALA A 163 -8.43 6.69 9.84
N LEU A 164 -8.80 5.45 10.18
CA LEU A 164 -9.42 4.51 9.24
C LEU A 164 -10.81 4.97 8.74
N GLU A 165 -11.45 5.91 9.43
CA GLU A 165 -12.72 6.50 8.99
C GLU A 165 -12.54 7.49 7.81
N PHE A 166 -11.29 7.86 7.46
CA PHE A 166 -10.98 8.78 6.37
C PHE A 166 -10.92 8.09 5.01
N ILE A 167 -12.00 7.40 4.64
CA ILE A 167 -12.05 6.46 3.49
C ILE A 167 -11.73 7.05 2.11
N TYR A 168 -11.66 8.37 1.97
CA TYR A 168 -11.38 9.08 0.72
C TYR A 168 -9.89 9.45 0.55
N ASP A 169 -9.01 8.96 1.43
CA ASP A 169 -7.59 9.30 1.43
C ASP A 169 -6.72 8.05 1.67
N ASP A 170 -6.45 7.33 0.58
CA ASP A 170 -5.64 6.10 0.59
C ASP A 170 -4.26 6.29 1.25
N GLU A 171 -3.64 7.46 1.08
CA GLU A 171 -2.31 7.73 1.64
C GLU A 171 -2.37 7.77 3.17
N THR A 172 -3.35 8.48 3.71
CA THR A 172 -3.64 8.54 5.15
C THR A 172 -4.02 7.15 5.69
N LEU A 173 -4.87 6.40 4.98
CA LEU A 173 -5.23 5.04 5.39
C LEU A 173 -4.02 4.11 5.48
N ARG A 174 -3.14 4.12 4.47
CA ARG A 174 -1.91 3.29 4.46
C ARG A 174 -0.98 3.62 5.62
N LYS A 175 -0.81 4.90 5.93
CA LYS A 175 -0.02 5.34 7.09
C LYS A 175 -0.64 4.88 8.41
N ALA A 176 -1.96 5.02 8.57
CA ALA A 176 -2.67 4.51 9.75
C ALA A 176 -2.54 2.99 9.92
N LEU A 177 -2.69 2.23 8.82
CA LEU A 177 -2.50 0.78 8.77
C LEU A 177 -1.08 0.37 9.16
N THR A 178 -0.07 1.13 8.73
CA THR A 178 1.34 0.91 9.14
C THR A 178 1.51 1.09 10.66
N GLY A 179 0.92 2.14 11.25
CA GLY A 179 0.92 2.35 12.70
C GLY A 179 0.24 1.23 13.47
N ILE A 180 -0.91 0.75 12.97
CA ILE A 180 -1.66 -0.38 13.53
C ILE A 180 -0.83 -1.67 13.47
N ALA A 181 -0.24 -1.98 12.31
CA ALA A 181 0.61 -3.16 12.13
C ALA A 181 1.80 -3.17 13.10
N GLY A 182 2.44 -2.02 13.29
CA GLY A 182 3.58 -1.87 14.21
C GLY A 182 3.21 -2.09 15.67
N LEU A 183 1.99 -1.72 16.07
CA LEU A 183 1.48 -1.93 17.43
C LEU A 183 0.99 -3.35 17.69
N GLY A 184 0.47 -4.03 16.66
CA GLY A 184 0.06 -5.44 16.77
C GLY A 184 -1.13 -5.68 17.71
N ASP A 185 -1.98 -4.67 17.94
CA ASP A 185 -3.05 -4.78 18.95
C ASP A 185 -4.28 -5.54 18.41
N PRO A 186 -4.70 -6.64 19.09
CA PRO A 186 -5.88 -7.46 18.76
C PRO A 186 -7.18 -6.71 18.50
N THR A 187 -7.39 -5.55 19.12
CA THR A 187 -8.64 -4.76 18.96
C THR A 187 -8.79 -4.15 17.57
N SER A 188 -7.73 -4.18 16.77
CA SER A 188 -7.70 -3.61 15.41
C SER A 188 -8.25 -4.57 14.34
N VAL A 189 -8.31 -5.87 14.65
CA VAL A 189 -8.60 -6.95 13.68
C VAL A 189 -9.91 -6.69 12.92
N ASP A 190 -11.00 -6.43 13.63
CA ASP A 190 -12.33 -6.29 13.01
C ASP A 190 -12.39 -5.06 12.10
N LYS A 191 -11.78 -3.94 12.51
CA LYS A 191 -11.71 -2.71 11.69
C LYS A 191 -10.85 -2.90 10.45
N VAL A 192 -9.72 -3.59 10.56
CA VAL A 192 -8.86 -3.88 9.40
C VAL A 192 -9.55 -4.86 8.45
N LYS A 193 -10.28 -5.85 8.98
CA LYS A 193 -11.06 -6.78 8.17
C LYS A 193 -12.18 -6.10 7.40
N ASP A 194 -12.90 -5.15 8.00
CA ASP A 194 -13.94 -4.37 7.31
C ASP A 194 -13.39 -3.65 6.07
N LEU A 195 -12.17 -3.10 6.14
CA LEU A 195 -11.53 -2.44 5.00
C LEU A 195 -11.23 -3.43 3.86
N ILE A 196 -10.77 -4.65 4.19
CA ILE A 196 -10.54 -5.71 3.21
C ILE A 196 -11.85 -6.09 2.51
N ASP A 197 -12.89 -6.36 3.30
CA ASP A 197 -14.19 -6.82 2.81
C ASP A 197 -14.89 -5.75 1.94
N ARG A 198 -14.71 -4.47 2.28
CA ARG A 198 -15.23 -3.33 1.50
C ARG A 198 -14.36 -2.93 0.31
N GLY A 199 -13.18 -3.54 0.14
CA GLY A 199 -12.27 -3.24 -0.96
C GLY A 199 -11.57 -1.87 -0.83
N ILE A 200 -11.39 -1.35 0.38
CA ILE A 200 -10.71 -0.08 0.64
C ILE A 200 -9.24 -0.40 0.95
N VAL A 201 -8.33 0.03 0.07
CA VAL A 201 -6.89 -0.33 0.12
C VAL A 201 -6.64 -1.81 0.52
N PRO A 202 -7.30 -2.79 -0.14
CA PRO A 202 -7.44 -4.15 0.39
C PRO A 202 -6.10 -4.89 0.52
N GLN A 203 -5.11 -4.60 -0.32
CA GLN A 203 -3.78 -5.21 -0.23
C GLN A 203 -3.04 -4.74 1.04
N ASP A 204 -3.10 -3.44 1.35
CA ASP A 204 -2.43 -2.85 2.52
C ASP A 204 -3.14 -3.29 3.82
N ALA A 205 -4.47 -3.35 3.78
CA ALA A 205 -5.28 -3.87 4.89
C ALA A 205 -4.98 -5.37 5.12
N ALA A 206 -4.87 -6.18 4.07
CA ALA A 206 -4.51 -7.60 4.18
C ALA A 206 -3.10 -7.82 4.76
N ARG A 207 -2.10 -7.04 4.34
CA ARG A 207 -0.74 -7.07 4.93
C ARG A 207 -0.77 -6.73 6.43
N THR A 208 -1.59 -5.74 6.79
CA THR A 208 -1.81 -5.36 8.20
C THR A 208 -2.50 -6.47 8.98
N TYR A 209 -3.52 -7.11 8.39
CA TYR A 209 -4.23 -8.24 8.98
C TYR A 209 -3.31 -9.43 9.26
N LEU A 210 -2.41 -9.78 8.33
CA LEU A 210 -1.37 -10.78 8.55
C LEU A 210 -0.40 -10.39 9.67
N SER A 211 0.00 -9.12 9.74
CA SER A 211 0.85 -8.62 10.84
C SER A 211 0.15 -8.74 12.20
N LEU A 212 -1.16 -8.50 12.25
CA LEU A 212 -1.97 -8.73 13.45
C LEU A 212 -2.07 -10.22 13.79
N ALA A 213 -2.13 -11.11 12.80
CA ALA A 213 -2.12 -12.56 13.03
C ALA A 213 -0.83 -13.02 13.73
N GLU A 214 0.32 -12.45 13.39
CA GLU A 214 1.60 -12.71 14.08
C GLU A 214 1.57 -12.29 15.55
N ALA A 215 0.81 -11.24 15.91
CA ALA A 215 0.66 -10.83 17.30
C ALA A 215 -0.12 -11.87 18.13
N TYR A 216 -1.14 -12.52 17.56
CA TYR A 216 -1.82 -13.65 18.22
C TYR A 216 -0.90 -14.84 18.42
N ALA A 217 -0.03 -15.13 17.45
CA ALA A 217 0.99 -16.17 17.58
C ALA A 217 1.91 -15.91 18.79
N LYS A 218 2.37 -14.66 18.94
CA LYS A 218 3.21 -14.22 20.08
C LYS A 218 2.46 -14.32 21.41
N ALA A 219 1.14 -14.11 21.40
CA ALA A 219 0.26 -14.29 22.55
C ALA A 219 -0.10 -15.77 22.84
N GLY A 220 0.34 -16.71 22.00
CA GLY A 220 0.10 -18.15 22.15
C GLY A 220 -1.16 -18.67 21.46
N ASP A 221 -1.92 -17.82 20.78
CA ASP A 221 -3.15 -18.17 20.06
C ASP A 221 -2.84 -18.50 18.59
N LYS A 222 -2.24 -19.67 18.38
CA LYS A 222 -1.86 -20.15 17.04
C LYS A 222 -3.09 -20.50 16.18
N ASP A 223 -4.16 -20.98 16.79
CA ASP A 223 -5.38 -21.34 16.06
C ASP A 223 -5.99 -20.09 15.41
N LYS A 224 -6.04 -18.98 16.15
CA LYS A 224 -6.49 -17.70 15.60
C LYS A 224 -5.55 -17.15 14.53
N GLN A 225 -4.23 -17.28 14.71
CA GLN A 225 -3.27 -16.93 13.65
C GLN A 225 -3.58 -17.69 12.36
N VAL A 226 -3.72 -19.02 12.44
CA VAL A 226 -3.99 -19.88 11.28
C VAL A 226 -5.33 -19.49 10.62
N ALA A 227 -6.37 -19.25 11.41
CA ALA A 227 -7.67 -18.80 10.90
C ALA A 227 -7.57 -17.47 10.14
N MET A 228 -6.84 -16.49 10.68
CA MET A 228 -6.64 -15.20 10.01
C MET A 228 -5.83 -15.32 8.70
N ILE A 229 -4.85 -16.22 8.66
CA ILE A 229 -4.09 -16.51 7.43
C ILE A 229 -5.01 -17.15 6.39
N MET A 230 -5.86 -18.11 6.79
CA MET A 230 -6.86 -18.72 5.91
C MET A 230 -7.81 -17.68 5.30
N ASP A 231 -8.30 -16.72 6.11
CA ASP A 231 -9.16 -15.64 5.61
C ASP A 231 -8.53 -14.92 4.42
N ILE A 232 -7.23 -14.60 4.48
CA ILE A 232 -6.52 -13.90 3.39
C ILE A 232 -6.34 -14.78 2.16
N ILE A 233 -6.01 -16.07 2.34
CA ILE A 233 -5.85 -17.01 1.22
C ILE A 233 -7.16 -17.17 0.44
N ASP A 234 -8.28 -17.27 1.16
CA ASP A 234 -9.60 -17.46 0.56
C ASP A 234 -10.20 -16.15 0.01
N HIS A 235 -9.75 -14.98 0.48
CA HIS A 235 -10.34 -13.70 0.07
C HIS A 235 -10.05 -13.34 -1.41
N PRO A 236 -11.06 -12.94 -2.22
CA PRO A 236 -10.90 -12.78 -3.66
C PRO A 236 -10.05 -11.56 -4.07
N ASN A 237 -10.10 -10.48 -3.30
CA ASN A 237 -9.57 -9.17 -3.72
C ASN A 237 -8.16 -8.86 -3.20
N VAL A 238 -7.42 -9.85 -2.68
CA VAL A 238 -6.11 -9.66 -2.02
C VAL A 238 -4.99 -10.47 -2.69
N GLY A 239 -5.07 -10.63 -4.01
CA GLY A 239 -4.19 -11.50 -4.80
C GLY A 239 -2.68 -11.28 -4.58
N GLU A 240 -2.23 -10.05 -4.35
CA GLU A 240 -0.81 -9.74 -4.11
C GLU A 240 -0.28 -10.31 -2.79
N VAL A 241 -1.17 -10.54 -1.81
CA VAL A 241 -0.82 -10.94 -0.45
C VAL A 241 -0.99 -12.45 -0.24
N LYS A 242 -1.73 -13.13 -1.13
CA LYS A 242 -2.02 -14.58 -1.00
C LYS A 242 -0.78 -15.45 -0.90
N ASN A 243 0.25 -15.18 -1.69
CA ASN A 243 1.49 -15.97 -1.64
C ASN A 243 2.21 -15.81 -0.30
N VAL A 244 2.24 -14.60 0.25
CA VAL A 244 2.80 -14.35 1.59
C VAL A 244 2.01 -15.10 2.66
N ALA A 245 0.67 -15.06 2.58
CA ALA A 245 -0.19 -15.82 3.50
C ALA A 245 0.04 -17.34 3.37
N LEU A 246 0.19 -17.85 2.15
CA LEU A 246 0.46 -19.26 1.87
C LEU A 246 1.83 -19.70 2.44
N ASP A 247 2.87 -18.89 2.27
CA ASP A 247 4.20 -19.15 2.82
C ASP A 247 4.16 -19.18 4.36
N GLN A 248 3.44 -18.24 4.99
CA GLN A 248 3.22 -18.23 6.43
C GLN A 248 2.45 -19.49 6.90
N PHE A 249 1.40 -19.87 6.18
CA PHE A 249 0.61 -21.06 6.48
C PHE A 249 1.47 -22.34 6.47
N LYS A 250 2.33 -22.49 5.46
CA LYS A 250 3.29 -23.59 5.31
C LYS A 250 4.36 -23.57 6.40
N ALA A 251 4.90 -22.40 6.72
CA ALA A 251 5.92 -22.24 7.77
C ALA A 251 5.41 -22.66 9.16
N LEU A 252 4.09 -22.59 9.38
CA LEU A 252 3.43 -23.09 10.58
C LEU A 252 3.20 -24.62 10.58
N GLY A 253 3.60 -25.32 9.52
CA GLY A 253 3.48 -26.77 9.36
C GLY A 253 2.13 -27.25 8.85
N ASN A 254 1.29 -26.35 8.33
CA ASN A 254 -0.02 -26.72 7.79
C ASN A 254 0.10 -27.14 6.31
N ASP A 255 -0.72 -28.13 5.93
CA ASP A 255 -0.81 -28.62 4.55
C ASP A 255 -1.64 -27.66 3.68
N SER A 256 -0.97 -26.94 2.79
CA SER A 256 -1.60 -25.99 1.88
C SER A 256 -2.43 -26.62 0.76
N SER A 257 -2.31 -27.94 0.52
CA SER A 257 -3.15 -28.64 -0.47
C SER A 257 -4.65 -28.58 -0.12
N ILE A 258 -4.99 -28.22 1.13
CA ILE A 258 -6.37 -27.97 1.54
C ILE A 258 -7.03 -26.86 0.72
N PHE A 259 -6.30 -25.84 0.29
CA PHE A 259 -6.87 -24.68 -0.42
C PHE A 259 -7.13 -24.99 -1.88
N THR A 260 -6.23 -25.71 -2.55
CA THR A 260 -6.47 -26.19 -3.91
C THR A 260 -7.71 -27.07 -3.95
N LYS A 261 -7.83 -28.01 -2.99
CA LYS A 261 -9.00 -28.89 -2.85
C LYS A 261 -10.28 -28.11 -2.53
N ARG A 262 -10.25 -27.15 -1.62
CA ARG A 262 -11.41 -26.30 -1.26
C ARG A 262 -11.91 -25.43 -2.42
N GLN A 263 -11.00 -24.92 -3.24
CA GLN A 263 -11.34 -24.10 -4.41
C GLN A 263 -11.78 -24.96 -5.62
N GLY A 264 -11.85 -26.29 -5.46
CA GLY A 264 -12.31 -27.21 -6.51
C GLY A 264 -11.26 -27.52 -7.58
N PHE A 265 -9.99 -27.18 -7.33
CA PHE A 265 -8.92 -27.53 -8.26
C PHE A 265 -8.55 -29.01 -8.16
N ILE A 266 -8.33 -29.63 -9.32
CA ILE A 266 -7.72 -30.96 -9.43
C ILE A 266 -6.21 -30.77 -9.47
N ASN A 267 -5.53 -31.17 -8.40
CA ASN A 267 -4.12 -30.87 -8.20
C ASN A 267 -3.21 -32.11 -8.16
N GLU A 268 -3.78 -33.30 -8.29
CA GLU A 268 -3.09 -34.58 -8.29
C GLU A 268 -3.31 -35.26 -9.65
N TRP A 269 -2.22 -35.60 -10.34
CA TRP A 269 -2.23 -36.17 -11.68
C TRP A 269 -1.13 -37.21 -11.85
N HIS A 270 -1.37 -38.20 -12.70
CA HIS A 270 -0.37 -39.10 -13.23
C HIS A 270 -0.03 -38.66 -14.66
N LEU A 271 1.24 -38.43 -14.96
CA LEU A 271 1.70 -38.03 -16.28
C LEU A 271 2.52 -39.13 -16.95
N ILE A 272 2.34 -39.34 -18.26
CA ILE A 272 3.21 -40.22 -19.06
C ILE A 272 3.47 -39.61 -20.43
N GLY A 273 4.73 -39.65 -20.86
CA GLY A 273 5.22 -38.96 -22.05
C GLY A 273 6.69 -38.57 -21.92
N PRO A 274 7.21 -37.71 -22.80
CA PRO A 274 6.52 -37.11 -23.95
C PRO A 274 6.45 -38.07 -25.16
N PHE A 275 5.42 -37.94 -25.99
CA PHE A 275 5.25 -38.64 -27.26
C PHE A 275 5.31 -37.65 -28.42
N PRO A 276 5.71 -38.05 -29.64
CA PRO A 276 5.83 -37.12 -30.76
C PRO A 276 4.46 -36.61 -31.24
N ASN A 277 4.40 -35.31 -31.51
CA ASN A 277 3.21 -34.61 -32.00
C ASN A 277 3.57 -33.69 -33.18
N GLN A 278 4.36 -34.21 -34.13
CA GLN A 278 4.62 -33.48 -35.37
C GLN A 278 3.30 -33.27 -36.12
N ASN A 279 3.08 -32.06 -36.64
CA ASN A 279 1.89 -31.68 -37.40
C ASN A 279 0.54 -31.94 -36.68
N GLY A 280 0.52 -32.08 -35.35
CA GLY A 280 -0.71 -32.32 -34.58
C GLY A 280 -1.22 -33.77 -34.64
N GLU A 281 -0.41 -34.71 -35.12
CA GLU A 281 -0.83 -36.12 -35.30
C GLU A 281 -1.25 -36.82 -34.00
N ALA A 282 -0.84 -36.31 -32.83
CA ALA A 282 -1.17 -36.92 -31.55
C ALA A 282 -2.67 -36.94 -31.22
N PHE A 283 -3.46 -36.03 -31.80
CA PHE A 283 -4.93 -36.03 -31.64
C PHE A 283 -5.64 -37.09 -32.51
N HIS A 284 -4.88 -37.81 -33.35
CA HIS A 284 -5.42 -38.80 -34.28
C HIS A 284 -4.75 -40.17 -34.13
N LYS A 285 -3.87 -40.31 -33.12
CA LYS A 285 -3.07 -41.51 -32.91
C LYS A 285 -2.89 -41.77 -31.41
N ALA A 286 -3.40 -42.91 -30.96
CA ALA A 286 -3.14 -43.41 -29.63
C ALA A 286 -1.68 -43.87 -29.50
N TYR A 287 -0.93 -43.24 -28.60
CA TYR A 287 0.42 -43.66 -28.21
C TYR A 287 0.42 -44.50 -26.93
N PHE A 288 -0.69 -44.50 -26.20
CA PHE A 288 -0.90 -45.26 -24.98
C PHE A 288 -2.34 -45.85 -24.98
N PRO A 289 -2.63 -46.93 -24.22
CA PRO A 289 -4.00 -47.45 -24.14
C PRO A 289 -4.98 -46.45 -23.50
N GLU A 290 -5.78 -45.77 -24.33
CA GLU A 290 -6.73 -44.74 -23.88
C GLU A 290 -7.98 -45.32 -23.20
N GLY A 291 -8.36 -46.56 -23.53
CA GLY A 291 -9.58 -47.21 -23.00
C GLY A 291 -9.43 -47.91 -21.65
N LYS A 292 -8.20 -48.09 -21.14
CA LYS A 292 -7.94 -48.65 -19.81
C LYS A 292 -6.59 -48.16 -19.30
N VAL A 293 -6.61 -47.41 -18.21
CA VAL A 293 -5.40 -46.92 -17.55
C VAL A 293 -4.94 -47.95 -16.51
N ASP A 294 -3.71 -48.43 -16.66
CA ASP A 294 -3.02 -49.21 -15.62
C ASP A 294 -1.81 -48.38 -15.17
N LEU A 295 -1.91 -47.81 -13.96
CA LEU A 295 -0.84 -46.98 -13.39
C LEU A 295 0.39 -47.80 -12.97
N LYS A 296 0.25 -49.13 -12.82
CA LYS A 296 1.35 -50.02 -12.40
C LYS A 296 2.17 -50.53 -13.58
N SER A 297 1.54 -50.68 -14.74
CA SER A 297 2.22 -50.99 -15.98
C SER A 297 2.36 -49.72 -16.82
N GLY A 298 3.57 -49.18 -16.87
CA GLY A 298 3.93 -48.23 -17.91
C GLY A 298 3.82 -48.83 -19.32
N GLY A 299 4.37 -48.13 -20.31
CA GLY A 299 4.36 -48.56 -21.70
C GLY A 299 5.76 -48.80 -22.25
N GLU A 300 5.83 -49.18 -23.52
CA GLU A 300 7.04 -49.08 -24.31
C GLU A 300 6.73 -48.25 -25.55
N PHE A 301 7.57 -47.26 -25.85
CA PHE A 301 7.46 -46.44 -27.05
C PHE A 301 8.83 -46.29 -27.71
N ASN A 302 8.95 -46.68 -28.98
CA ASN A 302 10.22 -46.64 -29.72
C ASN A 302 11.41 -47.31 -28.99
N GLY A 303 11.19 -48.42 -28.30
CA GLY A 303 12.24 -49.11 -27.55
C GLY A 303 12.60 -48.48 -26.21
N GLN A 304 11.90 -47.40 -25.81
CA GLN A 304 12.03 -46.77 -24.50
C GLN A 304 10.88 -47.18 -23.60
N LYS A 305 11.22 -47.59 -22.37
CA LYS A 305 10.24 -47.82 -21.33
C LYS A 305 9.66 -46.48 -20.87
N MET A 306 8.34 -46.37 -20.90
CA MET A 306 7.59 -45.20 -20.45
C MET A 306 6.97 -45.53 -19.09
N GLU A 307 7.09 -44.63 -18.12
CA GLU A 307 6.54 -44.82 -16.78
C GLU A 307 5.67 -43.63 -16.39
N TRP A 308 4.63 -43.90 -15.61
CA TRP A 308 3.80 -42.86 -15.01
C TRP A 308 4.60 -42.10 -13.95
N LYS A 309 4.45 -40.78 -13.96
CA LYS A 309 5.01 -39.88 -12.94
C LYS A 309 3.85 -39.31 -12.14
N ASP A 310 3.88 -39.50 -10.82
CA ASP A 310 2.96 -38.85 -9.91
C ASP A 310 3.33 -37.38 -9.79
N VAL A 311 2.35 -36.52 -10.01
CA VAL A 311 2.51 -35.07 -9.99
C VAL A 311 1.46 -34.46 -9.08
N THR A 312 1.92 -33.60 -8.18
CA THR A 312 1.04 -32.82 -7.30
C THR A 312 1.50 -31.38 -7.28
N THR A 313 0.54 -30.45 -7.25
CA THR A 313 0.81 -29.02 -7.11
C THR A 313 0.06 -28.44 -5.91
N GLU A 314 0.73 -27.54 -5.21
CA GLU A 314 0.16 -26.72 -4.12
C GLU A 314 -0.06 -25.27 -4.56
N ALA A 315 0.19 -24.95 -5.83
CA ALA A 315 -0.02 -23.61 -6.37
C ALA A 315 -1.51 -23.23 -6.35
N ILE A 316 -1.81 -21.94 -6.16
CA ILE A 316 -3.18 -21.41 -6.18
C ILE A 316 -3.21 -20.24 -7.18
N PRO A 317 -3.93 -20.33 -8.32
CA PRO A 317 -4.66 -21.51 -8.80
C PRO A 317 -3.74 -22.71 -9.08
N ALA A 318 -4.26 -23.93 -9.01
CA ALA A 318 -3.48 -25.14 -9.28
C ALA A 318 -3.02 -25.15 -10.73
N ARG A 319 -1.71 -25.30 -10.93
CA ARG A 319 -1.07 -25.38 -12.25
C ARG A 319 0.05 -26.41 -12.21
N ILE A 320 0.15 -27.19 -13.28
CA ILE A 320 1.22 -28.15 -13.51
C ILE A 320 1.99 -27.67 -14.73
N SER A 321 3.28 -27.40 -14.54
CA SER A 321 4.16 -27.02 -15.64
C SER A 321 4.76 -28.28 -16.26
N MET A 322 4.35 -28.62 -17.49
CA MET A 322 4.82 -29.84 -18.17
C MET A 322 6.35 -29.84 -18.38
N SER A 323 6.96 -28.66 -18.52
CA SER A 323 8.40 -28.52 -18.69
C SER A 323 9.21 -28.90 -17.45
N GLU A 324 8.59 -29.00 -16.27
CA GLU A 324 9.25 -29.51 -15.05
C GLU A 324 9.42 -31.04 -15.09
N TYR A 325 8.63 -31.74 -15.92
CA TYR A 325 8.56 -33.20 -15.95
C TYR A 325 9.11 -33.81 -17.24
N PHE A 326 9.23 -33.02 -18.32
CA PHE A 326 9.67 -33.50 -19.63
C PHE A 326 10.71 -32.56 -20.25
N ASP A 327 11.91 -33.10 -20.52
CA ASP A 327 13.00 -32.35 -21.19
C ASP A 327 12.66 -32.03 -22.65
N GLN A 328 12.04 -32.97 -23.37
CA GLN A 328 11.51 -32.74 -24.71
C GLN A 328 10.10 -32.15 -24.59
N ASN A 329 9.97 -30.87 -24.93
CA ASN A 329 8.72 -30.10 -24.72
C ASN A 329 8.26 -29.34 -25.97
N GLN A 330 8.81 -29.65 -27.15
CA GLN A 330 8.43 -29.04 -28.43
C GLN A 330 7.90 -30.13 -29.38
N PHE A 331 6.77 -29.87 -30.02
CA PHE A 331 6.09 -30.83 -30.92
C PHE A 331 5.90 -32.21 -30.27
N VAL A 332 5.51 -32.20 -28.99
CA VAL A 332 5.22 -33.40 -28.22
C VAL A 332 3.80 -33.36 -27.66
N THR A 333 3.32 -34.50 -27.18
CA THR A 333 2.13 -34.66 -26.36
C THR A 333 2.47 -35.45 -25.10
N ALA A 334 1.66 -35.32 -24.06
CA ALA A 334 1.72 -36.17 -22.88
C ALA A 334 0.30 -36.54 -22.47
N TYR A 335 0.13 -37.72 -21.89
CA TYR A 335 -1.14 -38.09 -21.26
C TYR A 335 -1.10 -37.65 -19.80
N ALA A 336 -2.22 -37.12 -19.34
CA ALA A 336 -2.47 -36.81 -17.94
C ALA A 336 -3.71 -37.57 -17.48
N TYR A 337 -3.63 -38.20 -16.31
CA TYR A 337 -4.71 -39.00 -15.75
C TYR A 337 -4.93 -38.68 -14.27
N THR A 338 -6.17 -38.69 -13.84
CA THR A 338 -6.55 -38.51 -12.43
C THR A 338 -7.92 -39.16 -12.20
N GLU A 339 -8.21 -39.54 -10.96
CA GLU A 339 -9.50 -40.11 -10.56
C GLU A 339 -10.18 -39.18 -9.56
N LEU A 340 -11.47 -38.89 -9.79
CA LEU A 340 -12.29 -38.09 -8.90
C LEU A 340 -13.43 -38.94 -8.34
N ASN A 341 -13.60 -38.90 -7.02
CA ASN A 341 -14.70 -39.60 -6.35
C ASN A 341 -15.95 -38.71 -6.28
N ALA A 342 -16.98 -39.06 -7.04
CA ALA A 342 -18.31 -38.46 -6.90
C ALA A 342 -19.12 -39.24 -5.86
N PRO A 343 -19.48 -38.66 -4.70
CA PRO A 343 -20.18 -39.40 -3.63
C PRO A 343 -21.62 -39.78 -4.01
N LYS A 344 -22.16 -39.17 -5.06
CA LYS A 344 -23.47 -39.44 -5.64
C LYS A 344 -23.46 -39.01 -7.11
N GLU A 345 -24.43 -39.51 -7.88
CA GLU A 345 -24.69 -39.02 -9.23
C GLU A 345 -25.03 -37.52 -9.19
N MET A 346 -24.31 -36.72 -9.98
CA MET A 346 -24.46 -35.27 -10.02
C MET A 346 -23.94 -34.69 -11.34
N GLU A 347 -24.51 -33.56 -11.73
CA GLU A 347 -23.95 -32.73 -12.80
C GLU A 347 -22.79 -31.90 -12.25
N VAL A 348 -21.70 -31.84 -13.02
CA VAL A 348 -20.50 -31.06 -12.69
C VAL A 348 -20.07 -30.23 -13.90
N GLN A 349 -19.52 -29.05 -13.63
CA GLN A 349 -18.81 -28.27 -14.63
C GLN A 349 -17.32 -28.49 -14.43
N LEU A 350 -16.67 -29.13 -15.41
CA LEU A 350 -15.22 -29.21 -15.46
C LEU A 350 -14.67 -28.01 -16.23
N MET A 351 -13.77 -27.26 -15.60
CA MET A 351 -13.04 -26.17 -16.23
C MET A 351 -11.58 -26.58 -16.39
N PHE A 352 -11.05 -26.46 -17.61
CA PHE A 352 -9.67 -26.79 -17.94
C PHE A 352 -9.05 -25.67 -18.75
N GLY A 353 -7.76 -25.42 -18.56
CA GLY A 353 -7.01 -24.42 -19.29
C GLY A 353 -5.58 -24.86 -19.52
N THR A 354 -5.07 -24.59 -20.72
CA THR A 354 -3.71 -24.88 -21.15
C THR A 354 -3.25 -23.78 -22.12
N ASN A 355 -1.93 -23.55 -22.19
CA ASN A 355 -1.33 -22.69 -23.20
C ASN A 355 -1.10 -23.42 -24.54
N ASP A 356 -1.33 -24.74 -24.59
CA ASP A 356 -1.13 -25.61 -25.76
C ASP A 356 -2.46 -26.29 -26.18
N GLY A 357 -2.43 -27.20 -27.17
CA GLY A 357 -3.61 -27.99 -27.53
C GLY A 357 -3.90 -29.10 -26.52
N CYS A 358 -5.18 -29.40 -26.28
CA CYS A 358 -5.60 -30.51 -25.41
C CYS A 358 -6.85 -31.20 -25.95
N GLU A 359 -6.94 -32.50 -25.66
CA GLU A 359 -8.15 -33.30 -25.80
C GLU A 359 -8.44 -33.93 -24.44
N PHE A 360 -9.70 -33.98 -24.05
CA PHE A 360 -10.11 -34.40 -22.71
C PHE A 360 -11.35 -35.29 -22.79
N TRP A 361 -11.36 -36.33 -21.96
CA TRP A 361 -12.47 -37.27 -21.82
C TRP A 361 -12.69 -37.61 -20.33
N VAL A 362 -13.94 -37.84 -19.93
CA VAL A 362 -14.38 -38.21 -18.57
C VAL A 362 -14.84 -39.65 -18.55
#